data_AF-A0A1Q7KNF0-F1
#
_entry.id   AF-A0A1Q7KNF0-F1
#
_cell.length_a   1.000
_cell.length_b   1.000
_cell.length_c   1.000
_cell.angle_alpha   90.00
_cell.angle_beta   90.00
_cell.angle_gamma   90.00
#
_symmetry.space_group_name_H-M   'P 1'
#
loop_
_entity.id
_entity.type
_entity.pdbx_description
1 polymer ?
#
loop_
_entity_poly.entity_id
_entity_poly.type
_entity_poly.pdbx_seq_one_letter_code
_entity_poly.pdbx_strand_id
1 'polypeptide(L)'
;MKAFTRFSDNVSAVLGFVLLVTPTYFVAMSALRYEAPGLRFLGSPILMLATLATAVALNAGCILSVKLEPGRPPVLKIALLLRVWNLGEIMFALLLLGALSTYLFVENFAPRASAG
;
A
#
# COMPACT_ATOMS: atom_id res chain seq x y z
N MET A 1 -24.04 -19.40 11.63
CA MET A 1 -23.40 -18.07 11.46
C MET A 1 -21.91 -18.27 11.28
N LYS A 2 -21.35 -18.07 10.08
CA LYS A 2 -19.89 -18.06 9.88
C LYS A 2 -19.54 -16.65 9.40
N ALA A 3 -19.14 -15.81 10.35
CA ALA A 3 -18.51 -14.55 10.03
C ALA A 3 -17.19 -14.90 9.34
N PHE A 4 -16.98 -14.39 8.12
CA PHE A 4 -15.64 -14.32 7.56
C PHE A 4 -14.74 -13.64 8.59
N THR A 5 -13.48 -14.09 8.66
CA THR A 5 -12.42 -13.57 9.52
C THR A 5 -12.39 -12.05 9.45
N ARG A 6 -13.13 -11.39 10.34
CA ARG A 6 -12.90 -10.01 10.73
C ARG A 6 -11.53 -10.03 11.38
N PHE A 7 -10.51 -9.63 10.64
CA PHE A 7 -9.36 -9.05 11.30
C PHE A 7 -9.90 -7.97 12.23
N SER A 8 -9.53 -8.02 13.50
CA SER A 8 -9.88 -6.96 14.44
C SER A 8 -9.56 -5.62 13.79
N ASP A 9 -10.55 -4.73 13.72
CA ASP A 9 -10.48 -3.48 12.97
C ASP A 9 -9.23 -2.65 13.34
N ASN A 10 -8.85 -2.71 14.62
CA ASN A 10 -7.64 -2.08 15.15
C ASN A 10 -6.35 -2.75 14.68
N VAL A 11 -6.35 -4.07 14.53
CA VAL A 11 -5.17 -4.84 14.09
C VAL A 11 -4.88 -4.58 12.62
N SER A 12 -5.91 -4.46 11.78
CA SER A 12 -5.74 -4.10 10.36
C SER A 12 -5.12 -2.72 10.20
N ALA A 13 -5.65 -1.71 10.90
CA ALA A 13 -5.13 -0.35 10.85
C ALA A 13 -3.68 -0.30 11.35
N VAL A 14 -3.37 -0.97 12.48
CA VAL A 14 -2.00 -1.03 12.99
C VAL A 14 -1.06 -1.73 12.02
N LEU A 15 -1.46 -2.85 11.40
CA LEU A 15 -0.64 -3.52 10.40
C LEU A 15 -0.44 -2.65 9.15
N GLY A 16 -1.50 -2.02 8.65
CA GLY A 16 -1.44 -1.13 7.49
C GLY A 16 -0.48 0.03 7.75
N PHE A 17 -0.58 0.68 8.91
CA PHE A 17 0.35 1.71 9.35
C PHE A 17 1.80 1.22 9.42
N VAL A 18 2.05 0.06 10.05
CA VAL A 18 3.40 -0.52 10.16
C VAL A 18 3.99 -0.82 8.79
N LEU A 19 3.19 -1.33 7.85
CA LEU A 19 3.64 -1.61 6.48
C LEU A 19 4.01 -0.32 5.71
N LEU A 20 3.49 0.84 6.10
CA LEU A 20 3.77 2.14 5.47
C LEU A 20 5.06 2.79 5.98
N VAL A 21 5.58 2.37 7.13
CA VAL A 21 6.80 2.95 7.74
C VAL A 21 8.00 2.80 6.80
N THR A 22 8.24 1.60 6.28
CA THR A 22 9.36 1.30 5.39
C THR A 22 9.37 2.15 4.11
N PRO A 23 8.29 2.18 3.29
CA PRO A 23 8.26 3.02 2.09
C PRO A 23 8.32 4.51 2.42
N THR A 24 7.76 4.95 3.55
CA THR A 24 7.84 6.36 3.99
C THR A 24 9.27 6.76 4.32
N TYR A 25 9.98 5.94 5.10
CA TYR A 25 11.37 6.21 5.46
C TYR A 25 12.27 6.30 4.23
N PHE A 26 12.09 5.41 3.26
CA PHE A 26 12.84 5.47 2.00
C PHE A 26 12.54 6.75 1.22
N VAL A 27 11.25 7.07 0.98
CA VAL A 27 10.87 8.28 0.24
C VAL A 27 11.40 9.54 0.94
N ALA A 28 11.36 9.58 2.27
CA ALA A 28 11.90 10.69 3.06
C ALA A 28 13.42 10.81 2.90
N MET A 29 14.17 9.71 3.01
CA MET A 29 15.63 9.72 2.80
C MET A 29 16.00 10.13 1.36
N SER A 30 15.29 9.62 0.36
CA SER A 30 15.47 10.01 -1.04
C SER A 30 15.20 11.50 -1.27
N ALA A 31 14.14 12.05 -0.67
CA ALA A 31 13.80 13.47 -0.76
C ALA A 31 14.88 14.37 -0.12
N LEU A 32 15.49 13.91 0.97
CA LEU A 32 16.61 14.58 1.64
C LEU A 32 17.96 14.38 0.93
N ARG A 33 18.00 13.64 -0.18
CA ARG A 33 19.22 13.29 -0.92
C ARG A 33 20.27 12.55 -0.06
N TYR A 34 19.83 11.90 1.01
CA TYR A 34 20.68 11.00 1.76
C TYR A 34 20.61 9.60 1.15
N GLU A 35 21.75 8.91 1.10
CA GLU A 35 21.72 7.46 0.93
C GLU A 35 20.96 6.86 2.10
N ALA A 36 19.89 6.10 1.86
CA ALA A 36 19.09 5.47 2.91
C ALA A 36 19.88 4.30 3.55
N PRO A 37 20.61 4.52 4.66
CA PRO A 37 21.52 3.51 5.19
C PRO A 37 20.69 2.41 5.84
N GLY A 38 21.04 1.15 5.59
CA GLY A 38 20.32 -0.02 6.15
C GLY A 38 19.19 -0.57 5.27
N LEU A 39 18.82 0.10 4.17
CA LEU A 39 17.79 -0.39 3.25
C LEU A 39 18.33 -1.15 2.04
N ARG A 40 19.60 -1.52 1.96
CA ARG A 40 20.16 -2.21 0.77
C ARG A 40 19.38 -3.46 0.33
N PHE A 41 18.76 -4.19 1.26
CA PHE A 41 17.88 -5.34 0.97
C PHE A 41 16.44 -4.96 0.61
N LEU A 42 15.92 -3.87 1.18
CA LEU A 42 14.57 -3.33 0.92
C LEU A 42 14.56 -2.27 -0.20
N GLY A 43 15.74 -1.89 -0.71
CA GLY A 43 15.95 -1.02 -1.86
C GLY A 43 15.71 -1.74 -3.18
N SER A 44 15.29 -3.00 -3.16
CA SER A 44 14.64 -3.63 -4.30
C SER A 44 13.28 -2.94 -4.50
N PRO A 45 13.09 -2.20 -5.60
CA PRO A 45 11.86 -1.45 -5.81
C PRO A 45 10.62 -2.36 -5.85
N ILE A 46 10.81 -3.61 -6.26
CA ILE A 46 9.77 -4.64 -6.31
C ILE A 46 9.25 -4.98 -4.90
N LEU A 47 10.14 -5.07 -3.90
CA LEU A 47 9.73 -5.33 -2.52
C LEU A 47 8.94 -4.15 -1.93
N MET A 48 9.34 -2.92 -2.25
CA MET A 48 8.60 -1.73 -1.82
C MET A 48 7.20 -1.65 -2.44
N LEU A 49 7.10 -1.96 -3.74
CA LEU A 49 5.82 -2.07 -4.43
C LEU A 49 4.95 -3.17 -3.83
N ALA A 50 5.53 -4.33 -3.49
CA ALA A 50 4.80 -5.42 -2.84
C ALA A 50 4.29 -5.03 -1.45
N THR A 51 5.08 -4.30 -0.65
CA THR A 51 4.62 -3.80 0.65
C THR A 51 3.47 -2.80 0.52
N LEU A 52 3.54 -1.89 -0.45
CA LEU A 52 2.47 -0.93 -0.72
C LEU A 52 1.20 -1.62 -1.23
N ALA A 53 1.33 -2.57 -2.16
CA ALA A 53 0.20 -3.34 -2.66
C ALA A 53 -0.48 -4.13 -1.54
N THR A 54 0.30 -4.71 -0.62
CA THR A 54 -0.22 -5.42 0.54
C THR A 54 -0.96 -4.47 1.50
N ALA A 55 -0.39 -3.30 1.79
CA ALA A 55 -1.03 -2.29 2.63
C ALA A 55 -2.37 -1.79 2.03
N VAL A 56 -2.41 -1.56 0.72
CA VAL A 56 -3.65 -1.18 0.01
C VAL A 56 -4.67 -2.31 0.04
N ALA A 57 -4.26 -3.55 -0.24
CA ALA A 57 -5.15 -4.70 -0.25
C ALA A 57 -5.78 -4.99 1.12
N LEU A 58 -4.98 -4.92 2.20
CA LEU A 58 -5.45 -5.10 3.57
C LEU A 58 -6.45 -4.03 3.97
N ASN A 59 -6.16 -2.76 3.67
CA ASN A 59 -7.04 -1.65 3.98
C ASN A 59 -8.33 -1.66 3.13
N ALA A 60 -8.23 -1.98 1.85
CA ALA A 60 -9.38 -2.12 0.95
C ALA A 60 -10.29 -3.27 1.41
N GLY A 61 -9.72 -4.41 1.81
CA GLY A 61 -10.47 -5.55 2.36
C GLY A 61 -11.21 -5.24 3.67
N CYS A 62 -10.77 -4.23 4.42
CA CYS A 62 -11.45 -3.79 5.64
C CYS A 62 -12.55 -2.74 5.40
N ILE A 63 -12.49 -2.04 4.26
CA ILE A 63 -13.52 -1.08 3.82
C ILE A 63 -14.62 -1.80 3.02
N LEU A 64 -14.28 -2.83 2.25
CA LEU A 64 -15.23 -3.61 1.46
C LEU A 64 -15.84 -4.75 2.29
N SER A 65 -17.15 -4.70 2.51
CA SER A 65 -17.93 -5.83 3.00
C SER A 65 -18.71 -6.45 1.84
N VAL A 66 -18.18 -7.53 1.27
CA VAL A 66 -18.88 -8.32 0.25
C VAL A 66 -19.66 -9.44 0.93
N LYS A 67 -20.98 -9.43 0.77
CA LYS A 67 -21.87 -10.48 1.24
C LYS A 67 -22.65 -11.03 0.06
N LEU A 68 -22.38 -12.28 -0.29
CA LEU A 68 -23.26 -13.01 -1.20
C LEU A 68 -24.47 -13.48 -0.39
N GLU A 69 -25.64 -12.93 -0.66
CA GLU A 69 -26.86 -13.44 -0.04
C GLU A 69 -27.36 -14.66 -0.83
N PRO A 70 -27.40 -15.85 -0.19
CA PRO A 70 -27.94 -17.02 -0.82
C PRO A 70 -29.45 -16.81 -1.01
N GLY A 71 -29.86 -16.66 -2.27
CA GLY A 71 -31.23 -16.52 -2.72
C GLY A 71 -31.37 -17.11 -4.12
N ARG A 72 -32.59 -17.16 -4.65
CA ARG A 72 -32.86 -17.42 -6.07
C ARG A 72 -33.54 -16.18 -6.66
N PRO A 73 -32.83 -15.33 -7.41
CA PRO A 73 -31.41 -15.40 -7.76
C PRO A 73 -30.49 -15.01 -6.59
N PRO A 74 -29.24 -15.48 -6.58
CA PRO A 74 -28.26 -15.04 -5.60
C PRO A 74 -27.94 -13.56 -5.84
N VAL A 75 -27.97 -12.76 -4.77
CA VAL A 75 -27.72 -11.32 -4.85
C VAL A 75 -26.40 -11.00 -4.16
N LEU A 76 -25.48 -10.35 -4.87
CA LEU A 76 -24.24 -9.85 -4.30
C LEU A 76 -24.51 -8.50 -3.64
N LYS A 77 -24.39 -8.43 -2.31
CA LYS A 77 -24.44 -7.17 -1.56
C LYS A 77 -23.02 -6.70 -1.29
N ILE A 78 -22.66 -5.55 -1.83
CA ILE A 78 -21.40 -4.87 -1.56
C ILE A 78 -21.74 -3.68 -0.66
N ALA A 79 -21.21 -3.67 0.55
CA ALA A 79 -21.30 -2.53 1.45
C ALA A 79 -19.92 -1.91 1.60
N LEU A 80 -19.82 -0.59 1.41
CA LEU A 80 -18.64 0.17 1.78
C LEU A 80 -18.80 0.67 3.21
N LEU A 81 -17.90 0.25 4.09
CA LEU A 81 -17.78 0.81 5.43
C LEU A 81 -16.83 1.99 5.36
N LEU A 82 -17.36 3.20 5.52
CA LEU A 82 -16.52 4.40 5.54
C LEU A 82 -15.66 4.40 6.80
N ARG A 83 -14.41 3.94 6.67
CA ARG A 83 -13.42 3.90 7.74
C ARG A 83 -12.34 4.92 7.43
N VAL A 84 -12.47 6.10 8.02
CA VAL A 84 -11.63 7.26 7.73
C VAL A 84 -10.14 6.94 7.88
N TRP A 85 -9.78 6.13 8.87
CA TRP A 85 -8.38 5.73 9.10
C TRP A 85 -7.82 4.84 7.99
N ASN A 86 -8.51 3.76 7.64
CA ASN A 86 -8.12 2.89 6.52
C ASN A 86 -8.11 3.65 5.18
N LEU A 87 -9.05 4.60 5.00
CA LEU A 87 -9.08 5.45 3.81
C LEU A 87 -7.85 6.37 3.76
N GLY A 88 -7.46 6.96 4.90
CA GLY A 88 -6.24 7.74 5.03
C GLY A 88 -4.99 6.94 4.71
N GLU A 89 -4.89 5.71 5.20
CA GLU A 89 -3.77 4.81 4.89
C GLU A 89 -3.71 4.44 3.40
N ILE A 90 -4.85 4.21 2.74
CA ILE A 90 -4.89 3.98 1.29
C ILE A 90 -4.42 5.22 0.53
N MET A 91 -4.92 6.40 0.89
CA MET A 91 -4.49 7.65 0.23
C MET A 91 -2.99 7.89 0.41
N PHE A 92 -2.46 7.66 1.61
CA PHE A 92 -1.04 7.79 1.88
C PHE A 92 -0.21 6.77 1.12
N ALA A 93 -0.66 5.51 1.04
CA ALA A 93 -0.03 4.47 0.23
C ALA A 93 0.03 4.86 -1.25
N LEU A 94 -1.04 5.45 -1.81
CA LEU A 94 -1.08 5.90 -3.19
C LEU A 94 -0.11 7.06 -3.44
N LEU A 95 0.05 7.99 -2.49
CA LEU A 95 1.05 9.05 -2.57
C LEU A 95 2.48 8.49 -2.60
N LEU A 96 2.79 7.54 -1.71
CA LEU A 96 4.09 6.86 -1.69
C LEU A 96 4.34 6.06 -2.97
N LEU A 97 3.31 5.40 -3.50
CA LEU A 97 3.38 4.68 -4.77
C LEU A 97 3.71 5.61 -5.93
N GLY A 98 3.09 6.79 -5.98
CA GLY A 98 3.41 7.83 -6.96
C GLY A 98 4.88 8.26 -6.86
N ALA A 99 5.34 8.59 -5.65
CA ALA A 99 6.72 9.01 -5.42
C ALA A 99 7.75 7.94 -5.85
N LEU A 100 7.52 6.68 -5.48
CA LEU A 100 8.39 5.56 -5.86
C LEU A 100 8.34 5.27 -7.36
N SER A 101 7.18 5.42 -8.00
CA SER A 101 7.06 5.24 -9.45
C SER A 101 7.85 6.32 -10.20
N THR A 102 7.81 7.58 -9.73
CA THR A 102 8.64 8.65 -10.28
C THR A 102 10.11 8.36 -10.09
N TYR A 103 10.52 7.91 -8.90
CA TYR A 103 11.90 7.52 -8.63
C TYR A 103 12.38 6.42 -9.60
N LEU A 104 11.62 5.33 -9.73
CA LEU A 104 11.90 4.24 -10.66
C LEU A 104 11.96 4.70 -12.11
N PHE A 105 11.06 5.59 -12.52
CA PHE A 105 11.04 6.12 -13.87
C PHE A 105 12.32 6.94 -14.14
N VAL A 106 12.69 7.83 -13.22
CA VAL A 106 13.91 8.63 -13.35
C VAL A 106 15.15 7.74 -13.37
N GLU A 107 15.26 6.74 -12.50
CA GLU A 107 16.42 5.82 -12.52
C GLU A 107 16.55 5.03 -13.83
N ASN A 108 15.43 4.57 -14.39
CA ASN A 108 15.46 3.73 -15.60
C ASN A 108 15.55 4.55 -16.90
N PHE A 109 15.03 5.78 -16.93
CA PHE A 109 14.91 6.60 -18.14
C PHE A 109 15.72 7.89 -18.11
N ALA A 110 16.45 8.21 -17.03
CA ALA A 110 17.37 9.34 -17.04
C ALA A 110 18.38 9.16 -18.18
N PRO A 111 18.61 10.20 -19.00
CA PRO A 111 19.64 10.18 -20.02
C PRO A 111 20.97 9.84 -19.34
N ARG A 112 21.52 8.66 -19.65
CA ARG A 112 22.88 8.36 -19.25
C ARG A 112 23.73 9.36 -20.01
N ALA A 113 24.46 10.22 -19.29
CA ALA A 113 25.53 10.97 -19.92
C ALA A 113 26.42 9.93 -20.61
N SER A 114 26.33 9.87 -21.94
CA SER A 114 27.23 9.07 -22.75
C SER A 114 28.61 9.59 -22.40
N ALA A 115 29.37 8.83 -21.63
CA ALA A 115 30.79 9.08 -21.47
C ALA A 115 31.38 9.07 -22.88
N GLY A 116 31.72 10.26 -23.37
CA GLY A 116 32.47 10.45 -24.60
C GLY A 116 33.89 9.98 -24.42
#